data_AF-A0A2P4Q2P1-F1
#
_entry.id   AF-A0A2P4Q2P1-F1
#
_cell.length_a   1.000
_cell.length_b   1.000
_cell.length_c   1.000
_cell.angle_alpha   90.00
_cell.angle_beta   90.00
_cell.angle_gamma   90.00
#
_symmetry.space_group_name_H-M   'P 1'
#
loop_
_entity.id
_entity.type
_entity.pdbx_description
1 polymer ?
#
loop_
_entity_poly.entity_id
_entity_poly.type
_entity_poly.pdbx_seq_one_letter_code
_entity_poly.pdbx_strand_id
1 'polypeptide(L)'
;MSLCELNKNGVKIPAVGLDNIYGDNEILLSKVLKDRRNEVFLCSKFGIVIEPNGEFKGISETLRRAYKVHPIAAVQFEYSPWTLDIETNGIMEACRELGVTIVAYSPLGLGFLTGNYKSIDDFESDDYEFRRLIPRFQGENFNKNLEIVHKFNEFAEKEGVTSGQLCLAWVLAQGDNMVVIASTGKIKHLEENVEAVKVNLSSAEELSEIRKIINSIEIIGNRYNDDYMKGMMEYFWPIRRLKIIKWVT
;
A
#
# COMPACT_ATOMS: atom_id res chain seq x y z
N MET A 1 2.81 -10.67 -7.59
CA MET A 1 3.19 -9.64 -8.57
C MET A 1 2.38 -8.38 -8.30
N SER A 2 3.03 -7.23 -8.19
CA SER A 2 2.40 -5.96 -7.87
C SER A 2 2.47 -5.03 -9.09
N LEU A 3 1.40 -4.95 -9.88
CA LEU A 3 1.27 -3.89 -10.89
C LEU A 3 0.77 -2.61 -10.20
N CYS A 4 1.47 -1.51 -10.42
CA CYS A 4 0.99 -0.16 -10.21
C CYS A 4 0.46 0.30 -11.56
N GLU A 5 -0.80 0.69 -11.66
CA GLU A 5 -1.35 1.28 -12.89
C GLU A 5 -2.04 2.63 -12.63
N LEU A 6 -1.94 3.17 -11.42
CA LEU A 6 -2.87 4.19 -10.95
C LEU A 6 -2.15 5.52 -10.65
N ASN A 7 -2.40 6.53 -11.49
CA ASN A 7 -2.14 7.94 -11.23
C ASN A 7 -3.38 8.76 -11.65
N LYS A 8 -3.75 9.74 -10.81
CA LYS A 8 -4.87 10.67 -10.96
C LYS A 8 -4.85 11.49 -12.27
N ASN A 9 -3.68 11.67 -12.88
CA ASN A 9 -3.50 12.51 -14.08
C ASN A 9 -3.63 11.78 -15.43
N GLY A 10 -4.19 10.57 -15.46
CA GLY A 10 -4.43 9.83 -16.71
C GLY A 10 -3.18 9.25 -17.38
N VAL A 11 -1.98 9.48 -16.81
CA VAL A 11 -0.75 8.79 -17.21
C VAL A 11 -0.78 7.38 -16.60
N LYS A 12 -1.13 6.39 -17.42
CA LYS A 12 -0.96 4.99 -17.08
C LYS A 12 0.54 4.71 -17.01
N ILE A 13 1.08 4.59 -15.80
CA ILE A 13 2.45 4.12 -15.59
C ILE A 13 2.34 2.66 -15.17
N PRO A 14 2.38 1.69 -16.09
CA PRO A 14 2.51 0.29 -15.72
C PRO A 14 3.87 0.12 -15.04
N ALA A 15 3.87 0.10 -13.71
CA ALA A 15 5.06 -0.12 -12.91
C ALA A 15 4.94 -1.45 -12.17
N VAL A 16 5.92 -2.35 -12.30
CA VAL A 16 5.93 -3.59 -11.54
C VAL A 16 6.84 -3.43 -10.33
N GLY A 17 6.23 -3.46 -9.14
CA GLY A 17 6.92 -3.46 -7.86
C GLY A 17 7.42 -4.86 -7.50
N LEU A 18 8.72 -4.97 -7.25
CA LEU A 18 9.39 -6.20 -6.84
C LEU A 18 9.85 -6.14 -5.39
N ASP A 19 9.94 -7.34 -4.81
CA ASP A 19 10.74 -7.59 -3.62
C ASP A 19 11.34 -9.00 -3.75
N ASN A 20 12.66 -9.13 -3.69
CA ASN A 20 13.35 -10.43 -3.79
C ASN A 20 13.23 -11.26 -2.50
N ILE A 21 12.54 -10.72 -1.49
CA ILE A 21 12.23 -11.43 -0.25
C ILE A 21 11.25 -12.59 -0.50
N TYR A 22 10.43 -12.54 -1.56
CA TYR A 22 9.36 -13.53 -1.80
C TYR A 22 9.47 -14.19 -3.19
N GLY A 23 10.28 -15.25 -3.30
CA GLY A 23 10.25 -16.25 -4.40
C GLY A 23 10.72 -15.80 -5.79
N ASP A 24 10.40 -16.58 -6.82
CA ASP A 24 10.91 -16.46 -8.20
C ASP A 24 10.24 -15.34 -9.05
N ASN A 25 9.69 -14.31 -8.41
CA ASN A 25 8.90 -13.26 -9.08
C ASN A 25 9.70 -12.54 -10.19
N GLU A 26 10.98 -12.21 -9.95
CA GLU A 26 11.84 -11.55 -10.94
C GLU A 26 12.07 -12.45 -12.18
N ILE A 27 12.20 -13.77 -11.96
CA ILE A 27 12.37 -14.74 -13.05
C ILE A 27 11.09 -14.83 -13.89
N LEU A 28 9.92 -14.91 -13.25
CA LEU A 28 8.64 -14.96 -13.95
C LEU A 28 8.41 -13.68 -14.78
N LEU A 29 8.72 -12.51 -14.22
CA LEU A 29 8.63 -11.24 -14.93
C LEU A 29 9.59 -11.15 -16.11
N SER A 30 10.83 -11.64 -15.97
CA SER A 30 11.79 -11.65 -17.07
C SER A 30 11.26 -12.39 -18.31
N LYS A 31 10.47 -13.46 -18.10
CA LYS A 31 9.83 -14.23 -19.19
C LYS A 31 8.73 -13.42 -19.88
N VAL A 32 7.91 -12.72 -19.10
CA VAL A 32 6.78 -11.92 -19.62
C VAL A 32 7.25 -10.64 -20.31
N LEU A 33 8.29 -10.00 -19.79
CA LEU A 33 8.77 -8.70 -20.25
C LEU A 33 9.86 -8.78 -21.32
N LYS A 34 10.29 -9.99 -21.68
CA LYS A 34 11.40 -10.24 -22.61
C LYS A 34 11.32 -9.40 -23.88
N ASP A 35 10.12 -9.31 -24.46
CA ASP A 35 9.87 -8.62 -25.73
C ASP A 35 9.08 -7.30 -25.54
N ARG A 36 8.84 -6.88 -24.28
CA ARG A 36 7.96 -5.74 -23.92
C ARG A 36 8.62 -4.77 -22.92
N ARG A 37 9.95 -4.80 -22.80
CA ARG A 37 10.69 -4.03 -21.78
C ARG A 37 10.40 -2.53 -21.82
N ASN A 38 10.15 -1.96 -22.99
CA ASN A 38 9.91 -0.53 -23.18
C ASN A 38 8.48 -0.11 -22.82
N GLU A 39 7.59 -1.06 -22.52
CA GLU A 39 6.20 -0.80 -22.16
C GLU A 39 5.98 -0.69 -20.65
N VAL A 40 6.99 -0.98 -19.84
CA VAL A 40 6.86 -1.03 -18.37
C VAL A 40 8.00 -0.33 -17.65
N PHE A 41 7.69 0.23 -16.49
CA PHE A 41 8.68 0.66 -15.50
C PHE A 41 8.92 -0.48 -14.51
N LEU A 42 10.20 -0.82 -14.28
CA LEU A 42 10.59 -1.84 -13.31
C LEU A 42 11.12 -1.17 -12.05
N CYS A 43 10.52 -1.51 -10.91
CA CYS A 43 10.91 -1.00 -9.60
C CYS A 43 11.30 -2.18 -8.69
N SER A 44 12.54 -2.21 -8.21
CA SER A 44 13.00 -3.19 -7.22
C SER A 44 13.52 -2.48 -5.96
N LYS A 45 13.45 -3.16 -4.82
CA LYS A 45 13.86 -2.64 -3.51
C LYS A 45 15.15 -3.29 -3.04
N PHE A 46 15.95 -2.54 -2.29
CA PHE A 46 17.13 -3.04 -1.59
C PHE A 46 17.38 -2.15 -0.36
N GLY A 47 18.16 -2.63 0.62
CA GLY A 47 18.69 -1.78 1.69
C GLY A 47 17.72 -1.47 2.85
N ILE A 48 16.89 -2.42 3.26
CA ILE A 48 16.09 -2.31 4.50
C ILE A 48 17.05 -2.25 5.69
N VAL A 49 16.95 -1.20 6.50
CA VAL A 49 17.69 -1.05 7.76
C VAL A 49 16.66 -0.79 8.86
N ILE A 50 16.63 -1.70 9.84
CA ILE A 50 15.79 -1.61 11.05
C ILE A 50 16.73 -1.37 12.23
N GLU A 51 16.42 -0.43 13.11
CA GLU A 51 17.23 -0.18 14.32
C GLU A 51 17.12 -1.37 15.29
N PRO A 52 18.09 -1.57 16.20
CA PRO A 52 18.08 -2.75 17.09
C PRO A 52 16.91 -2.77 18.09
N ASN A 53 16.25 -1.62 18.29
CA ASN A 53 15.03 -1.50 19.10
C ASN A 53 13.75 -1.74 18.28
N GLY A 54 13.87 -2.07 16.99
CA GLY A 54 12.73 -2.32 16.12
C GLY A 54 12.11 -1.08 15.48
N GLU A 55 12.60 0.11 15.81
CA GLU A 55 12.06 1.36 15.29
C GLU A 55 12.61 1.66 13.90
N PHE A 56 11.74 2.14 13.02
CA PHE A 56 12.17 2.82 11.82
C PHE A 56 12.61 4.23 12.21
N LYS A 57 13.93 4.50 12.18
CA LYS A 57 14.48 5.81 12.53
C LYS A 57 13.77 6.92 11.75
N GLY A 58 13.12 7.84 12.49
CA GLY A 58 12.46 9.06 12.02
C GLY A 58 12.48 9.21 10.51
N ILE A 59 11.56 8.50 9.84
CA ILE A 59 11.70 8.18 8.42
C ILE A 59 11.75 9.47 7.60
N SER A 60 11.09 10.53 8.08
CA SER A 60 11.04 11.85 7.45
C SER A 60 12.38 12.60 7.49
N GLU A 61 13.12 12.54 8.60
CA GLU A 61 14.50 13.07 8.68
C GLU A 61 15.45 12.26 7.82
N THR A 62 15.27 10.94 7.81
CA THR A 62 16.03 10.02 6.95
C THR A 62 15.81 10.35 5.47
N LEU A 63 14.57 10.60 5.05
CA LEU A 63 14.24 11.00 3.69
C LEU A 63 14.91 12.34 3.32
N ARG A 64 14.76 13.38 4.16
CA ARG A 64 15.39 14.69 3.90
C ARG A 64 16.92 14.59 3.82
N ARG A 65 17.55 13.77 4.67
CA ARG A 65 18.99 13.49 4.61
C ARG A 65 19.39 12.77 3.33
N ALA A 66 18.64 11.74 2.93
CA ALA A 66 18.91 11.00 1.69
C ALA A 66 18.78 11.92 0.47
N TYR A 67 17.74 12.75 0.44
CA TYR A 67 17.48 13.71 -0.65
C TYR A 67 18.62 14.72 -0.84
N LYS A 68 19.27 15.18 0.26
CA LYS A 68 20.46 16.04 0.20
C LYS A 68 21.67 15.38 -0.48
N VAL A 69 21.75 14.05 -0.44
CA VAL A 69 22.82 13.30 -1.12
C VAL A 69 22.46 13.07 -2.59
N HIS A 70 21.22 12.69 -2.87
CA HIS A 70 20.71 12.49 -4.22
C HIS A 70 19.18 12.65 -4.26
N PRO A 71 18.60 13.27 -5.30
CA PRO A 71 17.15 13.35 -5.43
C PRO A 71 16.48 11.97 -5.34
N ILE A 72 15.48 11.86 -4.47
CA ILE A 72 14.67 10.64 -4.32
C ILE A 72 13.39 10.83 -5.13
N ALA A 73 13.10 9.93 -6.06
CA ALA A 73 11.91 10.06 -6.90
C ALA A 73 10.63 9.62 -6.18
N ALA A 74 10.71 8.56 -5.37
CA ALA A 74 9.55 7.98 -4.71
C ALA A 74 9.91 7.30 -3.38
N VAL A 75 8.94 7.26 -2.47
CA VAL A 75 8.95 6.49 -1.22
C VAL A 75 7.75 5.57 -1.20
N GLN A 76 7.98 4.29 -0.91
CA GLN A 76 6.91 3.33 -0.69
C GLN A 76 6.56 3.27 0.79
N PHE A 77 5.28 3.44 1.13
CA PHE A 77 4.80 3.42 2.50
C PHE A 77 3.37 2.87 2.59
N GLU A 78 2.97 2.35 3.74
CA GLU A 78 1.62 1.83 3.91
C GLU A 78 0.63 2.96 3.97
N TYR A 79 -0.45 2.87 3.20
CA TYR A 79 -1.49 3.87 3.30
C TYR A 79 -2.84 3.36 2.77
N SER A 80 -3.87 3.47 3.60
CA SER A 80 -5.25 3.13 3.28
C SER A 80 -6.20 3.80 4.27
N PRO A 81 -7.53 3.81 4.04
CA PRO A 81 -8.52 4.15 5.07
C PRO A 81 -8.35 3.39 6.39
N TRP A 82 -7.66 2.24 6.38
CA TRP A 82 -7.42 1.38 7.54
C TRP A 82 -6.08 1.65 8.23
N THR A 83 -5.18 2.44 7.64
CA THR A 83 -3.83 2.70 8.16
C THR A 83 -3.35 4.07 7.71
N LEU A 84 -3.26 5.00 8.66
CA LEU A 84 -3.07 6.43 8.44
C LEU A 84 -1.75 6.97 9.00
N ASP A 85 -0.86 6.12 9.51
CA ASP A 85 0.37 6.53 10.22
C ASP A 85 1.24 7.50 9.40
N ILE A 86 1.24 7.37 8.08
CA ILE A 86 1.97 8.25 7.16
C ILE A 86 1.57 9.73 7.27
N GLU A 87 0.33 10.00 7.70
CA GLU A 87 -0.22 11.34 7.81
C GLU A 87 0.33 12.08 9.04
N THR A 88 0.78 11.35 10.07
CA THR A 88 1.22 11.93 11.35
C THR A 88 2.70 11.70 11.65
N ASN A 89 3.34 10.73 11.01
CA ASN A 89 4.77 10.42 11.22
C ASN A 89 5.75 11.34 10.44
N GLY A 90 5.21 12.33 9.71
CA GLY A 90 5.97 13.32 8.95
C GLY A 90 6.46 12.86 7.57
N ILE A 91 6.19 11.62 7.14
CA ILE A 91 6.57 11.14 5.80
C ILE A 91 5.78 11.83 4.71
N MET A 92 4.45 11.90 4.86
CA MET A 92 3.62 12.51 3.84
C MET A 92 3.98 13.99 3.65
N GLU A 93 4.25 14.70 4.75
CA GLU A 93 4.73 16.09 4.74
C GLU A 93 6.08 16.20 4.03
N ALA A 94 7.09 15.40 4.42
CA ALA A 94 8.40 15.44 3.80
C ALA A 94 8.36 15.13 2.30
N CYS A 95 7.50 14.19 1.88
CA CYS A 95 7.32 13.88 0.46
C CYS A 95 6.72 15.07 -0.30
N ARG A 96 5.74 15.76 0.28
CA ARG A 96 5.14 16.97 -0.32
C ARG A 96 6.16 18.10 -0.45
N GLU A 97 6.92 18.37 0.61
CA GLU A 97 7.98 19.40 0.62
C GLU A 97 9.04 19.17 -0.47
N LEU A 98 9.44 17.91 -0.68
CA LEU A 98 10.54 17.54 -1.57
C LEU A 98 10.08 17.21 -3.00
N GLY A 99 8.77 17.21 -3.27
CA GLY A 99 8.21 16.76 -4.55
C GLY A 99 8.41 15.26 -4.81
N VAL A 100 8.47 14.45 -3.76
CA VAL A 100 8.66 12.99 -3.82
C VAL A 100 7.31 12.30 -3.96
N THR A 101 7.22 11.33 -4.86
CA THR A 101 6.01 10.50 -5.03
C THR A 101 5.86 9.52 -3.86
N ILE A 102 4.66 9.43 -3.30
CA ILE A 102 4.28 8.40 -2.33
C ILE A 102 3.67 7.24 -3.11
N VAL A 103 4.26 6.07 -2.92
CA VAL A 103 3.78 4.80 -3.48
C VAL A 103 3.10 4.02 -2.35
N ALA A 104 1.78 4.11 -2.27
CA ALA A 104 0.99 3.47 -1.24
C ALA A 104 0.94 1.94 -1.43
N TYR A 105 1.48 1.18 -0.49
CA TYR A 105 1.33 -0.27 -0.45
C TYR A 105 0.20 -0.70 0.48
N SER A 106 -0.33 -1.91 0.25
CA SER A 106 -1.51 -2.44 0.94
C SER A 106 -2.72 -1.49 0.98
N PRO A 107 -3.06 -0.79 -0.13
CA PRO A 107 -4.13 0.21 -0.11
C PRO A 107 -5.53 -0.37 0.16
N LEU A 108 -5.70 -1.69 -0.01
CA LEU A 108 -6.94 -2.43 0.27
C LEU A 108 -6.94 -3.13 1.64
N GLY A 109 -5.96 -2.86 2.51
CA GLY A 109 -5.89 -3.49 3.83
C GLY A 109 -5.77 -5.01 3.77
N LEU A 110 -4.88 -5.53 2.90
CA LEU A 110 -4.77 -6.97 2.59
C LEU A 110 -6.07 -7.56 2.04
N GLY A 111 -6.91 -6.77 1.38
CA GLY A 111 -8.21 -7.19 0.86
C GLY A 111 -9.37 -6.98 1.84
N PHE A 112 -9.10 -6.63 3.10
CA PHE A 112 -10.14 -6.40 4.10
C PHE A 112 -11.14 -5.32 3.68
N LEU A 113 -10.64 -4.22 3.10
CA LEU A 113 -11.46 -3.10 2.66
C LEU A 113 -12.29 -3.38 1.39
N THR A 114 -12.14 -4.56 0.79
CA THR A 114 -12.96 -4.96 -0.38
C THR A 114 -14.36 -5.42 0.01
N GLY A 115 -14.60 -5.70 1.30
CA GLY A 115 -15.88 -6.23 1.77
C GLY A 115 -16.10 -7.72 1.52
N ASN A 116 -15.10 -8.43 0.99
CA ASN A 116 -15.20 -9.85 0.68
C ASN A 116 -15.07 -10.77 1.90
N TYR A 117 -14.50 -10.29 3.01
CA TYR A 117 -14.37 -11.07 4.24
C TYR A 117 -15.46 -10.68 5.23
N LYS A 118 -16.30 -11.65 5.60
CA LYS A 118 -17.36 -11.54 6.61
C LYS A 118 -16.99 -12.30 7.88
N SER A 119 -16.10 -13.28 7.78
CA SER A 119 -15.50 -14.00 8.90
C SER A 119 -14.04 -14.35 8.60
N ILE A 120 -13.33 -14.83 9.63
CA ILE A 120 -11.96 -15.36 9.50
C ILE A 120 -11.87 -16.62 8.62
N ASP A 121 -13.00 -17.28 8.35
CA ASP A 121 -13.06 -18.49 7.53
C ASP A 121 -13.14 -18.16 6.04
N ASP A 122 -13.33 -16.89 5.67
CA ASP A 122 -13.34 -16.42 4.28
C ASP A 122 -11.93 -16.19 3.70
N PHE A 123 -10.86 -16.36 4.49
CA PHE A 123 -9.49 -16.23 4.00
C PHE A 123 -9.12 -17.41 3.08
N GLU A 124 -8.40 -17.12 1.98
CA GLU A 124 -7.91 -18.16 1.07
C GLU A 124 -6.90 -19.07 1.77
N SER A 125 -6.89 -20.35 1.41
CA SER A 125 -6.19 -21.42 2.14
C SER A 125 -4.67 -21.24 2.20
N ASP A 126 -4.07 -20.63 1.19
CA ASP A 126 -2.63 -20.35 1.08
C ASP A 126 -2.19 -19.14 1.91
N ASP A 127 -3.11 -18.23 2.19
CA ASP A 127 -2.93 -17.01 3.00
C ASP A 127 -3.42 -17.17 4.45
N TYR A 128 -4.16 -18.24 4.72
CA TYR A 128 -4.94 -18.47 5.93
C TYR A 128 -4.11 -18.45 7.21
N GLU A 129 -3.00 -19.19 7.24
CA GLU A 129 -2.12 -19.30 8.41
C GLU A 129 -1.48 -17.96 8.78
N PHE A 130 -1.04 -17.17 7.79
CA PHE A 130 -0.47 -15.86 8.03
C PHE A 130 -1.52 -14.86 8.55
N ARG A 131 -2.70 -14.83 7.93
CA ARG A 131 -3.76 -13.87 8.30
C ARG A 131 -4.31 -14.12 9.70
N ARG A 132 -4.34 -15.37 10.17
CA ARG A 132 -4.74 -15.71 11.54
C ARG A 132 -3.73 -15.28 12.61
N LEU A 133 -2.53 -14.90 12.21
CA LEU A 133 -1.54 -14.34 13.13
C LEU A 133 -1.64 -12.82 13.23
N ILE A 134 -2.37 -12.15 12.35
CA ILE A 134 -2.52 -10.69 12.35
C ILE A 134 -3.55 -10.28 13.42
N PRO A 135 -3.17 -9.49 14.44
CA PRO A 135 -4.09 -9.08 15.50
C PRO A 135 -5.36 -8.37 15.01
N ARG A 136 -5.29 -7.57 13.93
CA ARG A 136 -6.46 -6.93 13.29
C ARG A 136 -7.51 -7.92 12.79
N PHE A 137 -7.12 -9.17 12.52
CA PHE A 137 -8.01 -10.22 12.04
C PHE A 137 -8.51 -11.16 13.14
N GLN A 138 -8.28 -10.86 14.42
CA GLN A 138 -8.62 -11.75 15.53
C GLN A 138 -9.88 -11.31 16.29
N GLY A 139 -10.75 -12.26 16.60
CA GLY A 139 -11.84 -12.11 17.58
C GLY A 139 -12.61 -10.79 17.48
N GLU A 140 -12.68 -10.07 18.59
CA GLU A 140 -13.36 -8.78 18.69
C GLU A 140 -12.73 -7.69 17.80
N ASN A 141 -11.42 -7.76 17.52
CA ASN A 141 -10.76 -6.83 16.60
C ASN A 141 -11.31 -6.95 15.19
N PHE A 142 -11.50 -8.17 14.69
CA PHE A 142 -12.07 -8.39 13.36
C PHE A 142 -13.48 -7.78 13.28
N ASN A 143 -14.33 -8.09 14.27
CA ASN A 143 -15.71 -7.59 14.31
C ASN A 143 -15.78 -6.06 14.42
N LYS A 144 -14.93 -5.44 15.24
CA LYS A 144 -14.84 -3.99 15.35
C LYS A 144 -14.38 -3.36 14.04
N ASN A 145 -13.35 -3.94 13.42
CA ASN A 145 -12.79 -3.44 12.18
C ASN A 145 -13.76 -3.61 10.99
N LEU A 146 -14.73 -4.53 11.04
CA LEU A 146 -15.76 -4.63 10.00
C LEU A 146 -16.67 -3.38 9.92
N GLU A 147 -16.73 -2.55 10.97
CA GLU A 147 -17.50 -1.31 10.94
C GLU A 147 -17.07 -0.38 9.78
N ILE A 148 -15.77 -0.26 9.51
CA ILE A 148 -15.28 0.58 8.40
C ILE A 148 -15.66 -0.04 7.05
N VAL A 149 -15.61 -1.36 6.95
CA VAL A 149 -16.02 -2.09 5.74
C VAL A 149 -17.50 -1.86 5.45
N HIS A 150 -18.36 -1.95 6.46
CA HIS A 150 -19.80 -1.70 6.29
C HIS A 150 -20.08 -0.28 5.82
N LYS A 151 -19.43 0.73 6.42
CA LYS A 151 -19.62 2.13 6.03
C LYS A 151 -19.07 2.43 4.64
N PHE A 152 -17.95 1.83 4.26
CA PHE A 152 -17.41 1.96 2.91
C PHE A 152 -18.30 1.26 1.88
N ASN A 153 -18.86 0.09 2.19
CA ASN A 153 -19.81 -0.59 1.31
C ASN A 153 -21.07 0.27 1.10
N GLU A 154 -21.67 0.82 2.16
CA GLU A 154 -22.83 1.71 2.07
C GLU A 154 -22.54 2.93 1.15
N PHE A 155 -21.36 3.54 1.30
CA PHE A 155 -20.97 4.68 0.47
C PHE A 155 -20.70 4.25 -0.98
N ALA A 156 -19.99 3.14 -1.19
CA ALA A 156 -19.65 2.64 -2.52
C ALA A 156 -20.90 2.24 -3.32
N GLU A 157 -21.89 1.62 -2.67
CA GLU A 157 -23.18 1.29 -3.27
C GLU A 157 -23.94 2.53 -3.74
N LYS A 158 -23.94 3.61 -2.94
CA LYS A 158 -24.55 4.89 -3.32
C LYS A 158 -23.90 5.50 -4.57
N GLU A 159 -22.58 5.37 -4.69
CA GLU A 159 -21.80 5.88 -5.82
C GLU A 159 -21.71 4.90 -7.01
N GLY A 160 -22.29 3.70 -6.89
CA GLY A 160 -22.29 2.69 -7.95
C GLY A 160 -20.91 2.10 -8.27
N VAL A 161 -20.00 2.07 -7.28
CA VAL A 161 -18.63 1.54 -7.41
C VAL A 161 -18.40 0.40 -6.41
N THR A 162 -17.33 -0.38 -6.57
CA THR A 162 -16.95 -1.36 -5.53
C THR A 162 -16.22 -0.66 -4.38
N SER A 163 -16.28 -1.24 -3.17
CA SER A 163 -15.54 -0.72 -2.01
C SER A 163 -14.03 -0.70 -2.25
N GLY A 164 -13.52 -1.69 -3.00
CA GLY A 164 -12.13 -1.70 -3.45
C GLY A 164 -11.80 -0.48 -4.31
N GLN A 165 -12.64 -0.17 -5.30
CA GLN A 165 -12.48 1.01 -6.14
C GLN A 165 -12.57 2.31 -5.33
N LEU A 166 -13.54 2.43 -4.42
CA LEU A 166 -13.68 3.58 -3.52
C LEU A 166 -12.42 3.79 -2.68
N CYS A 167 -11.85 2.73 -2.09
CA CYS A 167 -10.62 2.81 -1.31
C CYS A 167 -9.43 3.28 -2.16
N LEU A 168 -9.23 2.68 -3.35
CA LEU A 168 -8.14 3.07 -4.24
C LEU A 168 -8.28 4.53 -4.70
N ALA A 169 -9.49 4.94 -5.08
CA ALA A 169 -9.80 6.31 -5.48
C ALA A 169 -9.55 7.30 -4.34
N TRP A 170 -9.96 6.96 -3.11
CA TRP A 170 -9.73 7.79 -1.93
C TRP A 170 -8.24 7.98 -1.66
N VAL A 171 -7.42 6.93 -1.75
CA VAL A 171 -5.97 7.02 -1.57
C VAL A 171 -5.33 7.91 -2.65
N LEU A 172 -5.73 7.75 -3.91
CA LEU A 172 -5.25 8.60 -5.02
C LEU A 172 -5.66 10.07 -4.84
N ALA A 173 -6.79 10.34 -4.19
CA ALA A 173 -7.28 11.70 -3.96
C ALA A 173 -6.45 12.51 -2.95
N GLN A 174 -5.56 11.87 -2.17
CA GLN A 174 -4.80 12.52 -1.09
C GLN A 174 -3.65 13.42 -1.56
N GLY A 175 -3.35 13.40 -2.85
CA GLY A 175 -2.39 14.32 -3.48
C GLY A 175 -2.02 13.88 -4.89
N ASP A 176 -1.53 14.82 -5.69
CA ASP A 176 -1.10 14.52 -7.06
C ASP A 176 0.23 13.74 -7.11
N ASN A 177 0.94 13.67 -5.97
CA ASN A 177 2.12 12.85 -5.77
C ASN A 177 1.80 11.45 -5.24
N MET A 178 0.56 10.96 -5.40
CA MET A 178 0.13 9.63 -4.96
C MET A 178 0.11 8.63 -6.13
N VAL A 179 0.69 7.45 -5.88
CA VAL A 179 0.55 6.24 -6.70
C VAL A 179 0.20 5.09 -5.77
N VAL A 180 -0.62 4.13 -6.21
CA VAL A 180 -0.98 2.97 -5.37
C VAL A 180 -0.55 1.65 -6.00
N ILE A 181 -0.23 0.69 -5.15
CA ILE A 181 0.11 -0.68 -5.53
C ILE A 181 -1.00 -1.62 -5.08
N ALA A 182 -1.88 -1.98 -6.00
CA ALA A 182 -3.00 -2.89 -5.75
C ALA A 182 -2.70 -4.29 -6.30
N SER A 183 -1.93 -5.07 -5.54
CA SER A 183 -1.53 -6.44 -5.90
C SER A 183 -2.73 -7.39 -5.99
N THR A 184 -2.69 -8.35 -6.91
CA THR A 184 -3.67 -9.43 -7.02
C THR A 184 -3.09 -10.65 -7.77
N GLY A 185 -3.59 -11.84 -7.46
CA GLY A 185 -3.31 -13.07 -8.23
C GLY A 185 -4.34 -13.36 -9.33
N LYS A 186 -5.43 -12.58 -9.42
CA LYS A 186 -6.56 -12.82 -10.34
C LYS A 186 -6.74 -11.66 -11.31
N ILE A 187 -6.83 -11.95 -12.62
CA ILE A 187 -7.00 -10.96 -13.70
C ILE A 187 -8.26 -10.09 -13.47
N LYS A 188 -9.38 -10.70 -13.09
CA LYS A 188 -10.62 -9.96 -12.81
C LYS A 188 -10.44 -8.85 -11.77
N HIS A 189 -9.68 -9.11 -10.70
CA HIS A 189 -9.39 -8.08 -9.69
C HIS A 189 -8.41 -7.03 -10.21
N LEU A 190 -7.50 -7.39 -11.13
CA LEU A 190 -6.61 -6.41 -11.76
C LEU A 190 -7.45 -5.44 -12.58
N GLU A 191 -8.34 -5.95 -13.42
CA GLU A 191 -9.27 -5.13 -14.22
C GLU A 191 -10.11 -4.22 -13.31
N GLU A 192 -10.69 -4.75 -12.23
CA GLU A 192 -11.45 -3.95 -11.27
C GLU A 192 -10.60 -2.84 -10.62
N ASN A 193 -9.38 -3.16 -10.18
CA ASN A 193 -8.46 -2.20 -9.57
C ASN A 193 -8.06 -1.09 -10.54
N VAL A 194 -7.84 -1.41 -11.82
CA VAL A 194 -7.50 -0.44 -12.87
C VAL A 194 -8.61 0.55 -13.10
N GLU A 195 -9.87 0.09 -13.05
CA GLU A 195 -11.04 0.95 -13.22
C GLU A 195 -11.22 1.97 -12.08
N ALA A 196 -10.54 1.79 -10.94
CA ALA A 196 -10.58 2.75 -9.84
C ALA A 196 -10.05 4.15 -10.21
N VAL A 197 -9.19 4.31 -11.23
CA VAL A 197 -8.78 5.66 -11.69
C VAL A 197 -9.93 6.48 -12.27
N LYS A 198 -11.01 5.80 -12.70
CA LYS A 198 -12.18 6.47 -13.29
C LYS A 198 -13.15 6.96 -12.23
N VAL A 199 -12.98 6.53 -10.98
CA VAL A 199 -13.81 6.97 -9.85
C VAL A 199 -13.33 8.36 -9.43
N ASN A 200 -14.16 9.36 -9.73
CA ASN A 200 -13.82 10.76 -9.53
C ASN A 200 -14.40 11.31 -8.22
N LEU A 201 -13.67 11.17 -7.13
CA LEU A 201 -14.00 11.77 -5.83
C LEU A 201 -13.67 13.28 -5.82
N SER A 202 -14.33 14.04 -6.69
CA SER A 202 -13.95 15.42 -7.00
C SER A 202 -14.63 16.48 -6.13
N SER A 203 -15.72 16.16 -5.45
CA SER A 203 -16.33 17.12 -4.54
C SER A 203 -15.58 17.11 -3.20
N ALA A 204 -15.36 18.31 -2.65
CA ALA A 204 -14.78 18.44 -1.31
C ALA A 204 -15.70 17.80 -0.26
N GLU A 205 -17.00 17.78 -0.55
CA GLU A 205 -18.06 17.18 0.27
C GLU A 205 -17.90 15.66 0.37
N GLU A 206 -17.75 14.93 -0.74
CA GLU A 206 -17.55 13.46 -0.74
C GLU A 206 -16.29 13.08 0.01
N LEU A 207 -15.17 13.76 -0.27
CA LEU A 207 -13.91 13.51 0.45
C LEU A 207 -14.05 13.79 1.95
N SER A 208 -14.80 14.83 2.32
CA SER A 208 -15.11 15.14 3.72
C SER A 208 -15.97 14.06 4.37
N GLU A 209 -16.97 13.53 3.66
CA GLU A 209 -17.84 12.46 4.15
C GLU A 209 -17.05 11.16 4.39
N ILE A 210 -16.23 10.75 3.42
CA ILE A 210 -15.36 9.57 3.57
C ILE A 210 -14.38 9.79 4.73
N ARG A 211 -13.79 10.99 4.85
CA ARG A 211 -12.89 11.33 5.97
C ARG A 211 -13.58 11.24 7.33
N LYS A 212 -14.85 11.66 7.43
CA LYS A 212 -15.64 11.52 8.66
C LYS A 212 -15.88 10.06 9.01
N ILE A 213 -16.17 9.21 8.03
CA ILE A 213 -16.29 7.75 8.24
C ILE A 213 -14.99 7.21 8.82
N ILE A 214 -13.87 7.47 8.15
CA ILE A 214 -12.53 7.01 8.57
C ILE A 214 -12.23 7.44 10.01
N ASN A 215 -12.43 8.72 10.33
CA ASN A 215 -12.12 9.27 11.65
C ASN A 215 -13.09 8.82 12.75
N SER A 216 -14.28 8.32 12.40
CA SER A 216 -15.29 7.87 13.36
C SER A 216 -15.05 6.46 13.89
N ILE A 217 -14.11 5.71 13.29
CA ILE A 217 -13.89 4.30 13.58
C ILE A 217 -12.46 4.12 14.06
N GLU A 218 -12.31 3.68 15.31
CA GLU A 218 -11.02 3.26 15.84
C GLU A 218 -10.66 1.87 15.31
N ILE A 219 -9.50 1.77 14.65
CA ILE A 219 -8.97 0.50 14.16
C ILE A 219 -8.18 -0.17 15.27
N ILE A 220 -8.59 -1.36 15.66
CA ILE A 220 -7.99 -2.09 16.79
C ILE A 220 -7.21 -3.31 16.32
N GLY A 221 -6.12 -3.61 17.06
CA GLY A 221 -5.15 -4.63 16.73
C GLY A 221 -3.98 -4.12 15.86
N ASN A 222 -2.79 -4.64 16.14
CA ASN A 222 -1.59 -4.35 15.36
C ASN A 222 -1.63 -5.01 13.97
N ARG A 223 -0.91 -4.43 13.01
CA ARG A 223 -0.77 -5.00 11.66
C ARG A 223 0.05 -6.29 11.65
N TYR A 224 1.07 -6.36 12.49
CA TYR A 224 1.90 -7.54 12.68
C TYR A 224 1.84 -7.95 14.14
N ASN A 225 1.92 -9.24 14.41
CA ASN A 225 2.15 -9.69 15.77
C ASN A 225 3.63 -9.51 16.16
N ASP A 226 3.90 -9.61 17.45
CA ASP A 226 5.24 -9.38 18.00
C ASP A 226 6.27 -10.37 17.45
N ASP A 227 5.89 -11.63 17.24
CA ASP A 227 6.76 -12.68 16.69
C ASP A 227 7.18 -12.38 15.25
N TYR A 228 6.25 -11.91 14.42
CA TYR A 228 6.54 -11.51 13.04
C TYR A 228 7.44 -10.27 13.01
N MET A 229 7.17 -9.29 13.87
CA MET A 229 8.03 -8.11 14.01
C MET A 229 9.44 -8.49 14.44
N LYS A 230 9.58 -9.41 15.40
CA LYS A 230 10.87 -9.94 15.84
C LYS A 230 11.59 -10.67 14.72
N GLY A 231 10.90 -11.52 13.96
CA GLY A 231 11.45 -12.21 12.80
C GLY A 231 11.95 -11.26 11.71
N MET A 232 11.21 -10.18 11.43
CA MET A 232 11.67 -9.12 10.52
C MET A 232 12.94 -8.45 11.04
N MET A 233 12.99 -8.09 12.33
CA MET A 233 14.19 -7.47 12.92
C MET A 233 15.41 -8.37 12.75
N GLU A 234 15.30 -9.66 13.08
CA GLU A 234 16.39 -10.62 12.96
C GLU A 234 16.85 -10.83 11.51
N TYR A 235 15.91 -10.84 10.55
CA TYR A 235 16.19 -11.07 9.13
C TYR A 235 16.85 -9.86 8.44
N PHE A 236 16.44 -8.63 8.76
CA PHE A 236 16.95 -7.41 8.11
C PHE A 236 18.19 -6.80 8.79
N TRP A 237 18.46 -7.16 10.06
CA TRP A 237 19.60 -6.68 10.83
C TRP A 237 21.00 -6.82 10.16
N PRO A 238 21.31 -7.87 9.38
CA PRO A 238 22.65 -8.02 8.79
C PRO A 238 22.96 -7.08 7.60
N ILE A 239 21.98 -6.36 7.05
CA ILE A 239 22.14 -5.62 5.77
C ILE A 239 22.71 -4.21 6.02
N ARG A 240 24.01 -4.12 6.30
CA ARG A 240 24.74 -2.87 6.64
C ARG A 240 25.21 -1.99 5.46
N ARG A 241 24.65 -2.08 4.25
CA ARG A 241 25.14 -1.24 3.13
C ARG A 241 24.02 -0.64 2.28
N LEU A 242 23.79 0.66 2.44
CA LEU A 242 23.12 1.50 1.43
C LEU A 242 23.96 1.49 0.14
N LYS A 243 23.39 1.04 -0.97
CA LYS A 243 23.87 1.35 -2.32
C LYS A 243 22.75 2.05 -3.09
N ILE A 244 22.69 3.38 -2.98
CA ILE A 244 21.75 4.23 -3.72
C ILE A 244 21.75 3.84 -5.21
N ILE A 245 20.58 3.52 -5.78
CA ILE A 245 20.44 3.17 -7.20
C ILE A 245 20.07 4.40 -8.01
N LYS A 246 20.80 4.50 -9.12
CA LYS A 246 20.72 5.41 -10.24
C LYS A 246 19.51 5.05 -11.11
N TRP A 247 18.68 6.02 -11.46
CA TRP A 247 17.79 5.90 -12.61
C TRP A 247 18.65 5.78 -13.87
N VAL A 248 18.56 4.66 -14.58
CA VAL A 248 19.01 4.60 -15.97
C VAL A 248 17.76 4.82 -16.80
N THR A 249 17.64 6.04 -17.32
CA THR A 249 16.73 6.40 -18.41
C THR A 249 17.07 5.60 -19.66
#